data_AF-A0A3P3W4U4-F1
#
_entry.id   AF-A0A3P3W4U4-F1
#
_cell.length_a   1.000
_cell.length_b   1.000
_cell.length_c   1.000
_cell.angle_alpha   90.00
_cell.angle_beta   90.00
_cell.angle_gamma   90.00
#
_symmetry.space_group_name_H-M   'P 1'
#
loop_
_entity.id
_entity.type
_entity.pdbx_description
1 polymer ?
#
loop_
_entity_poly.entity_id
_entity_poly.type
_entity_poly.pdbx_seq_one_letter_code
_entity_poly.pdbx_strand_id
1 'polypeptide(L)'
;MKMINFKIVLILLCSICVFSCSLNDEKKQSAEIIIKKIELFKSNENRFPESVKELGLKEEMDSAVFYEKLNDSAYIVWYGLSVGESNVYRSSSKNWNKEG
;
A
#
# COMPACT_ATOMS: atom_id res chain seq x y z
N MET A 1 18.40 -12.16 -41.45
CA MET A 1 17.44 -11.96 -40.34
C MET A 1 17.74 -13.00 -39.28
N LYS A 2 18.37 -12.63 -38.16
CA LYS A 2 18.79 -13.60 -37.13
C LYS A 2 17.55 -14.08 -36.37
N MET A 3 17.26 -15.39 -36.44
CA MET A 3 16.23 -16.04 -35.62
C MET A 3 16.61 -15.85 -34.14
N ILE A 4 15.89 -14.97 -33.45
CA ILE A 4 16.01 -14.82 -32.00
C ILE A 4 15.68 -16.18 -31.40
N ASN A 5 16.62 -16.73 -30.62
CA ASN A 5 16.45 -18.04 -29.98
C ASN A 5 15.21 -18.00 -29.08
N PHE A 6 14.24 -18.89 -29.32
CA PHE A 6 12.98 -19.00 -28.56
C PHE A 6 13.20 -19.05 -27.03
N LYS A 7 14.32 -19.63 -26.59
CA LYS A 7 14.74 -19.65 -25.16
C LYS A 7 15.02 -18.25 -24.60
N ILE A 8 15.60 -17.35 -25.39
CA ILE A 8 15.89 -15.97 -24.96
C ILE A 8 14.59 -15.18 -24.81
N VAL A 9 13.63 -15.39 -25.72
CA VAL A 9 12.28 -14.79 -25.61
C VAL A 9 11.58 -15.28 -24.34
N LEU A 10 11.68 -16.57 -24.04
CA LEU A 10 11.07 -17.16 -22.83
C LEU A 10 11.69 -16.63 -21.53
N ILE A 11 13.02 -16.44 -21.50
CA ILE A 11 13.73 -15.88 -20.33
C ILE A 11 13.33 -14.40 -20.10
N LEU A 12 13.24 -13.61 -21.16
CA LEU A 12 12.80 -12.22 -21.08
C LEU A 12 11.35 -12.10 -20.60
N LEU A 13 10.46 -12.98 -21.08
CA LEU A 13 9.05 -13.00 -20.65
C LEU A 13 8.91 -13.40 -19.18
N CYS A 14 9.68 -14.37 -18.70
CA CYS A 14 9.70 -14.75 -17.28
C CYS A 14 10.20 -13.60 -16.39
N SER A 15 11.20 -12.84 -16.83
CA SER A 15 11.79 -11.74 -16.04
C SER A 15 10.80 -10.58 -15.82
N ILE A 16 9.91 -10.32 -16.78
CA ILE A 16 8.84 -9.30 -16.68
C ILE A 16 7.75 -9.72 -15.68
N CYS A 17 7.42 -11.01 -15.61
CA CYS A 17 6.40 -11.52 -14.69
C CYS A 17 6.83 -11.44 -13.21
N VAL A 18 8.11 -11.64 -12.90
CA VAL A 18 8.59 -11.58 -11.50
C VAL A 18 8.59 -10.15 -10.94
N PHE A 19 8.85 -9.14 -11.77
CA PHE A 19 8.88 -7.73 -11.36
C PHE A 19 7.48 -7.17 -11.01
N SER A 20 6.43 -7.69 -11.66
CA SER A 20 5.07 -7.19 -11.43
C SER A 20 4.48 -7.65 -10.10
N CYS A 21 4.91 -8.81 -9.58
CA CYS A 21 4.48 -9.28 -8.26
C CYS A 21 5.14 -8.50 -7.12
N SER A 22 6.43 -8.13 -7.24
CA SER A 22 7.17 -7.51 -6.13
C SER A 22 6.72 -6.08 -5.79
N LEU A 23 6.28 -5.29 -6.78
CA LEU A 23 5.90 -3.88 -6.54
C LEU A 23 4.60 -3.73 -5.72
N ASN A 24 3.64 -4.64 -5.91
CA ASN A 24 2.39 -4.61 -5.14
C ASN A 24 2.65 -5.03 -3.68
N ASP A 25 3.58 -5.95 -3.47
CA ASP A 25 3.96 -6.42 -2.14
C ASP A 25 4.63 -5.32 -1.32
N GLU A 26 5.48 -4.47 -1.91
CA GLU A 26 6.11 -3.34 -1.21
C GLU A 26 5.10 -2.33 -0.69
N LYS A 27 4.14 -1.89 -1.52
CA LYS A 27 3.11 -0.91 -1.11
C LYS A 27 2.23 -1.48 0.01
N LYS A 28 1.84 -2.75 -0.11
CA LYS A 28 1.10 -3.45 0.93
C LYS A 28 1.89 -3.50 2.24
N GLN A 29 3.16 -3.86 2.17
CA GLN A 29 4.03 -3.93 3.35
C GLN A 29 4.19 -2.55 4.02
N SER A 30 4.40 -1.49 3.23
CA SER A 30 4.43 -0.12 3.75
C SER A 30 3.12 0.26 4.45
N ALA A 31 1.97 -0.10 3.87
CA ALA A 31 0.68 0.17 4.48
C ALA A 31 0.45 -0.61 5.78
N GLU A 32 0.87 -1.88 5.84
CA GLU A 32 0.81 -2.68 7.07
C GLU A 32 1.70 -2.10 8.19
N ILE A 33 2.86 -1.54 7.85
CA ILE A 33 3.72 -0.85 8.82
C ILE A 33 3.03 0.40 9.36
N ILE A 34 2.38 1.19 8.51
CA ILE A 34 1.63 2.38 8.92
C ILE A 34 0.46 2.00 9.83
N ILE A 35 -0.31 0.97 9.48
CA ILE A 35 -1.39 0.43 10.32
C ILE A 35 -0.87 0.07 11.72
N LYS A 36 0.25 -0.66 11.81
CA LYS A 36 0.86 -1.00 13.10
C LYS A 36 1.25 0.23 13.92
N LYS A 37 1.79 1.28 13.28
CA LYS A 37 2.13 2.54 13.94
C LYS A 37 0.89 3.28 14.44
N ILE A 38 -0.19 3.30 13.65
CA ILE A 38 -1.48 3.91 14.04
C ILE A 38 -2.05 3.21 15.27
N GLU A 39 -2.10 1.88 15.28
CA GLU A 39 -2.63 1.12 16.41
C GLU A 39 -1.77 1.29 17.67
N LEU A 40 -0.45 1.34 17.53
CA LEU A 40 0.45 1.62 18.65
C LEU A 40 0.22 3.04 19.19
N PHE A 41 0.10 4.04 18.33
CA PHE A 41 -0.23 5.41 18.71
C PHE A 41 -1.56 5.46 19.47
N LYS A 42 -2.60 4.78 18.95
CA LYS A 42 -3.90 4.70 19.62
C LYS A 42 -3.80 4.09 21.00
N SER A 43 -3.01 3.04 21.16
CA SER A 43 -2.81 2.39 22.47
C SER A 43 -2.16 3.32 23.49
N ASN A 44 -1.35 4.29 23.06
CA ASN A 44 -0.62 5.21 23.94
C ASN A 44 -1.39 6.49 24.22
N GLU A 45 -2.00 7.08 23.19
CA GLU A 45 -2.64 8.40 23.23
C GLU A 45 -4.17 8.31 23.37
N ASN A 46 -4.74 7.10 23.36
CA ASN A 46 -6.17 6.81 23.42
C ASN A 46 -7.00 7.51 22.33
N ARG A 47 -6.38 7.87 21.20
CA ARG A 47 -6.99 8.45 20.00
C ARG A 47 -6.23 8.05 18.75
N PHE A 48 -6.86 8.14 17.58
CA PHE A 48 -6.15 8.01 16.31
C PHE A 48 -5.33 9.27 16.00
N PRO A 49 -4.23 9.15 15.25
CA PRO A 49 -3.47 10.31 14.80
C PRO A 49 -4.30 11.14 13.83
N GLU A 50 -4.20 12.47 13.89
CA GLU A 50 -4.90 13.35 12.95
C GLU A 50 -4.24 13.32 11.56
N SER A 51 -2.94 13.00 11.50
CA SER A 51 -2.20 12.82 10.26
C SER A 51 -1.00 11.91 10.48
N VAL A 52 -0.41 11.42 9.40
CA VAL A 52 0.83 10.62 9.45
C VAL A 52 2.02 11.38 10.05
N LYS A 53 1.95 12.71 10.14
CA LYS A 53 2.98 13.56 10.77
C LYS A 53 3.11 13.29 12.27
N GLU A 54 2.01 12.98 12.95
CA GLU A 54 2.03 12.59 14.36
C GLU A 54 2.74 11.24 14.60
N LEU A 55 2.87 10.43 13.55
CA LEU A 55 3.63 9.18 13.54
C LEU A 55 5.11 9.38 13.17
N GLY A 56 5.56 10.63 13.03
CA GLY A 56 6.89 10.99 12.55
C GLY A 56 7.12 10.71 11.06
N LEU A 57 6.04 10.53 10.28
CA LEU A 57 6.09 10.29 8.84
C LEU A 57 5.82 11.58 8.07
N LYS A 58 6.42 11.71 6.89
CA LYS A 58 6.09 12.81 5.98
C LYS A 58 4.87 12.44 5.16
N GLU A 59 3.98 13.41 5.02
CA GLU A 59 2.86 13.33 4.10
C GLU A 59 3.34 13.81 2.74
N GLU A 60 3.62 12.87 1.84
CA GLU A 60 4.05 13.18 0.49
C GLU A 60 2.85 13.01 -0.45
N MET A 61 2.58 14.00 -1.30
CA MET A 61 1.47 13.91 -2.27
C MET A 61 1.68 12.76 -3.26
N ASP A 62 2.93 12.41 -3.54
CA ASP A 62 3.34 11.24 -4.34
C ASP A 62 3.62 9.99 -3.47
N SER A 63 3.19 9.98 -2.20
CA SER A 63 3.32 8.81 -1.34
C SER A 63 2.58 7.63 -1.96
N ALA A 64 3.20 6.45 -1.91
CA ALA A 64 2.55 5.22 -2.36
C ALA A 64 1.39 4.79 -1.43
N VAL A 65 1.34 5.31 -0.21
CA VAL A 65 0.36 4.95 0.82
C VAL A 65 -0.21 6.20 1.49
N PHE A 66 -1.52 6.21 1.70
CA PHE A 66 -2.29 7.30 2.29
C PHE A 66 -3.05 6.83 3.52
N TYR A 67 -3.34 7.78 4.40
CA TYR A 67 -4.08 7.58 5.64
C TYR A 67 -5.09 8.71 5.83
N GLU A 68 -6.27 8.37 6.30
CA GLU A 68 -7.28 9.34 6.70
C GLU A 68 -8.02 8.86 7.95
N LYS A 69 -8.08 9.73 8.96
CA LYS A 69 -8.96 9.56 10.11
C LYS A 69 -10.38 9.90 9.67
N LEU A 70 -11.30 8.94 9.78
CA LEU A 70 -12.71 9.18 9.48
C LEU A 70 -13.45 9.79 10.68
N ASN A 71 -13.16 9.27 11.88
CA ASN A 71 -13.71 9.72 13.16
C ASN A 71 -12.88 9.10 14.30
N ASP A 72 -13.32 9.28 15.55
CA ASP A 72 -12.59 8.77 16.72
C ASP A 72 -12.58 7.24 16.86
N SER A 73 -13.41 6.55 16.08
CA SER A 73 -13.56 5.08 16.10
C SER A 73 -13.06 4.39 14.83
N ALA A 74 -12.79 5.12 13.75
CA ALA A 74 -12.44 4.55 12.45
C ALA A 74 -11.45 5.40 11.65
N TYR A 75 -10.65 4.73 10.85
CA TYR A 75 -9.72 5.30 9.87
C TYR A 75 -9.63 4.38 8.65
N ILE A 76 -9.05 4.92 7.58
CA ILE A 76 -8.72 4.18 6.37
C ILE A 76 -7.24 4.35 6.01
N VAL A 77 -6.67 3.31 5.42
CA VAL A 77 -5.35 3.34 4.81
C VAL A 77 -5.48 2.78 3.41
N TRP A 78 -4.97 3.46 2.39
CA TRP A 78 -5.06 2.97 1.03
C TRP A 78 -3.77 3.20 0.26
N TYR A 79 -3.58 2.37 -0.77
CA TYR A 79 -2.46 2.50 -1.69
C TYR A 79 -2.91 2.19 -3.12
N GLY A 80 -2.34 2.92 -4.08
CA GLY A 80 -2.67 2.77 -5.49
C GLY A 80 -2.06 1.51 -6.09
N LEU A 81 -2.88 0.72 -6.79
CA LEU A 81 -2.45 -0.45 -7.57
C LEU A 81 -2.10 -0.03 -9.01
N SER A 82 -3.04 0.69 -9.64
CA SER A 82 -2.96 1.22 -11.00
C SER A 82 -3.81 2.50 -11.12
N VAL A 83 -3.91 3.09 -12.31
CA VAL A 83 -4.74 4.30 -12.51
C VAL A 83 -6.22 3.94 -12.29
N GLY A 84 -6.84 4.57 -11.30
CA GLY A 84 -8.24 4.30 -10.93
C GLY A 84 -8.44 3.05 -10.08
N GLU A 85 -7.37 2.36 -9.65
CA GLU A 85 -7.48 1.18 -8.78
C GLU A 85 -6.69 1.36 -7.48
N SER A 86 -7.33 1.08 -6.35
CA SER A 86 -6.73 1.16 -5.03
C SER A 86 -7.08 -0.05 -4.17
N ASN A 87 -6.17 -0.40 -3.26
CA ASN A 87 -6.48 -1.29 -2.15
C ASN A 87 -6.72 -0.43 -0.91
N VAL A 88 -7.89 -0.58 -0.31
CA VAL A 88 -8.36 0.20 0.83
C VAL A 88 -8.52 -0.72 2.04
N TYR A 89 -7.78 -0.45 3.10
CA TYR A 89 -7.98 -1.02 4.42
C TYR A 89 -8.94 -0.14 5.21
N ARG A 90 -9.97 -0.75 5.79
CA ARG A 90 -10.92 -0.08 6.68
C ARG A 90 -10.76 -0.62 8.09
N SER A 91 -10.44 0.23 9.06
CA SER A 91 -10.19 -0.22 10.44
C SER A 91 -11.44 -0.71 11.16
N SER A 92 -12.63 -0.23 10.73
CA SER A 92 -13.92 -0.68 11.25
C SER A 92 -14.19 -2.16 10.98
N SER A 93 -13.86 -2.65 9.78
CA SER A 93 -14.01 -4.07 9.40
C SER A 93 -12.72 -4.87 9.52
N LYS A 94 -11.57 -4.20 9.74
CA LYS A 94 -10.22 -4.78 9.73
C LYS A 94 -9.89 -5.59 8.47
N ASN A 95 -10.45 -5.19 7.34
CA ASN A 95 -10.33 -5.91 6.06
C ASN A 95 -9.85 -4.99 4.95
N TRP A 96 -9.17 -5.61 3.98
CA TRP A 96 -8.77 -5.00 2.71
C TRP A 96 -9.85 -5.20 1.66
N ASN A 97 -10.18 -4.15 0.92
CA ASN A 97 -11.05 -4.20 -0.25
C ASN A 97 -10.38 -3.50 -1.44
N LYS A 98 -10.69 -3.97 -2.65
CA LYS A 98 -10.32 -3.28 -3.89
C LYS A 98 -11.40 -2.25 -4.20
N GLU A 99 -11.00 -1.03 -4.50
CA GLU A 99 -11.90 0.06 -4.88
C GLU A 99 -11.36 0.75 -6.14
N GLY A 100 -12.25 1.04 -7.10
CA GLY A 100 -11.96 1.65 -8.39
C GLY A 100 -13.22 1.89 -9.21
#